data_AF-A0A485BAT5-F1
#
_entry.id   AF-A0A485BAT5-F1
#
_cell.length_a   1.000
_cell.length_b   1.000
_cell.length_c   1.000
_cell.angle_alpha   90.00
_cell.angle_beta   90.00
_cell.angle_gamma   90.00
#
_symmetry.space_group_name_H-M   'P 1'
#
loop_
_entity.id
_entity.type
_entity.pdbx_description
1 polymer ?
#
loop_
_entity_poly.entity_id
_entity_poly.type
_entity_poly.pdbx_seq_one_letter_code
_entity_poly.pdbx_strand_id
1 'polypeptide(L)'
;MSKNTSSEIKIIPPAPAGVSGFKGLNLQVFVMIAAIVVIMLFFTWATEGAYLSARNISNLLRQTAITGILAVGMVFVIISAEIDLSVGSMMGLLGGAAAIFDVWLGWPLPLTIAVTLVMGLVLGAWNGWWVAYRKVPSFIVTPRRDAGVPRHSDRYYQRHHRLSHQPGHVANWTKLSA
;
A
#
# COMPACT_ATOMS: atom_id res chain seq x y z
N MET A 1 68.64 -12.36 3.58
CA MET A 1 68.14 -13.60 4.20
C MET A 1 67.59 -13.27 5.59
N SER A 2 66.35 -12.76 5.68
CA SER A 2 65.73 -12.32 6.95
C SER A 2 64.47 -13.14 7.24
N LYS A 3 64.31 -13.46 8.52
CA LYS A 3 63.52 -14.54 9.11
C LYS A 3 62.01 -14.37 8.91
N ASN A 4 61.32 -15.49 8.63
CA ASN A 4 59.88 -15.63 8.79
C ASN A 4 59.50 -15.44 10.26
N THR A 5 58.80 -14.36 10.58
CA THR A 5 58.05 -14.22 11.83
C THR A 5 56.58 -14.23 11.46
N SER A 6 55.94 -15.37 11.67
CA SER A 6 54.49 -15.54 11.59
C SER A 6 53.85 -14.67 12.66
N SER A 7 53.22 -13.57 12.25
CA SER A 7 52.29 -12.82 13.09
C SER A 7 51.09 -13.72 13.36
N GLU A 8 51.11 -14.41 14.50
CA GLU A 8 49.95 -15.08 15.10
C GLU A 8 48.76 -14.13 15.04
N ILE A 9 47.84 -14.39 14.11
CA ILE A 9 46.52 -13.78 14.12
C ILE A 9 45.81 -14.41 15.31
N LYS A 10 45.91 -13.76 16.45
CA LYS A 10 45.13 -14.10 17.64
C LYS A 10 43.66 -13.89 17.31
N ILE A 11 43.00 -14.96 16.88
CA ILE A 11 41.56 -14.99 16.65
C ILE A 11 40.90 -14.91 18.02
N ILE A 12 40.53 -13.68 18.42
CA ILE A 12 39.71 -13.47 19.61
C ILE A 12 38.30 -13.97 19.23
N PRO A 13 37.74 -14.99 19.91
CA PRO A 13 36.36 -15.38 19.65
C PRO A 13 35.45 -14.18 19.96
N PRO A 14 34.40 -13.92 19.15
CA PRO A 14 33.44 -12.88 19.47
C PRO A 14 32.86 -13.17 20.85
N ALA A 15 32.89 -12.17 21.73
CA ALA A 15 32.32 -12.28 23.07
C ALA A 15 30.87 -12.79 22.96
N PRO A 16 30.39 -13.67 23.87
CA PRO A 16 29.01 -14.11 23.85
C PRO A 16 28.12 -12.88 23.99
N ALA A 17 27.36 -12.58 22.94
CA ALA A 17 26.34 -11.55 22.97
C ALA A 17 25.37 -11.92 24.09
N GLY A 18 25.39 -11.12 25.17
CA GLY A 18 24.51 -11.32 26.30
C GLY A 18 23.06 -11.33 25.82
N VAL A 19 22.40 -12.48 25.97
CA VAL A 19 20.96 -12.62 25.79
C VAL A 19 20.25 -12.01 26.99
N SER A 20 20.29 -10.69 27.15
CA SER A 20 19.40 -9.97 28.08
C SER A 20 18.05 -9.70 27.40
N GLY A 21 17.39 -10.77 26.98
CA GLY A 21 16.25 -10.71 26.09
C GLY A 21 14.88 -10.69 26.75
N PHE A 22 14.71 -10.37 28.04
CA PHE A 22 13.36 -10.25 28.63
C PHE A 22 13.35 -9.31 29.83
N LYS A 23 12.79 -8.10 29.63
CA LYS A 23 11.85 -7.40 30.56
C LYS A 23 11.70 -5.94 30.14
N GLY A 24 10.68 -5.69 29.32
CA GLY A 24 10.13 -4.37 29.11
C GLY A 24 8.73 -4.55 28.56
N LEU A 25 7.71 -4.27 29.37
CA LEU A 25 6.36 -4.08 28.85
C LEU A 25 6.49 -3.08 27.69
N ASN A 26 6.05 -3.46 26.50
CA ASN A 26 6.09 -2.58 25.33
C ASN A 26 5.11 -1.42 25.59
N LEU A 27 5.59 -0.37 26.27
CA LEU A 27 4.82 0.81 26.63
C LEU A 27 4.12 1.40 25.40
N GLN A 28 4.75 1.29 24.23
CA GLN A 28 4.15 1.64 22.94
C GLN A 28 2.86 0.87 22.62
N VAL A 29 2.83 -0.45 22.84
CA VAL A 29 1.62 -1.27 22.62
C VAL A 29 0.53 -0.88 23.62
N PHE A 30 0.90 -0.63 24.88
CA PHE A 30 -0.05 -0.19 25.90
C PHE A 30 -0.64 1.18 25.57
N VAL A 31 0.18 2.14 25.15
CA VAL A 31 -0.27 3.48 24.71
C VAL A 31 -1.16 3.37 23.47
N MET A 32 -0.84 2.49 22.50
CA MET A 32 -1.66 2.29 21.32
C MET A 32 -3.04 1.70 21.67
N ILE A 33 -3.09 0.68 22.53
CA ILE A 33 -4.35 0.10 23.00
C ILE A 33 -5.15 1.14 23.80
N ALA A 34 -4.51 1.87 24.71
CA ALA A 34 -5.15 2.94 25.46
C ALA A 34 -5.73 4.03 24.54
N ALA A 35 -4.99 4.45 23.51
CA ALA A 35 -5.47 5.41 22.53
C ALA A 35 -6.71 4.90 21.77
N ILE A 36 -6.72 3.63 21.34
CA ILE A 36 -7.89 3.01 20.70
C ILE A 36 -9.09 3.04 21.63
N VAL A 37 -8.93 2.63 22.89
CA VAL A 37 -10.03 2.62 23.88
C VAL A 37 -10.57 4.03 24.11
N VAL A 38 -9.69 5.03 24.29
CA VAL A 38 -10.10 6.43 24.48
C VAL A 38 -10.91 6.93 23.28
N ILE A 39 -10.44 6.67 22.07
CA ILE A 39 -11.14 7.05 20.84
C ILE A 39 -12.50 6.33 20.74
N MET A 40 -12.56 5.03 21.05
CA MET A 40 -13.81 4.26 21.05
C MET A 40 -14.82 4.83 22.05
N LEU A 41 -14.39 5.16 23.26
CA LEU A 41 -15.26 5.75 24.28
C LEU A 41 -15.74 7.15 23.87
N PHE A 42 -14.84 7.97 23.34
CA PHE A 42 -15.19 9.31 22.83
C PHE A 42 -16.26 9.24 21.74
N PHE A 43 -16.07 8.40 20.72
CA PHE A 43 -17.06 8.26 19.64
C PHE A 43 -18.36 7.60 20.12
N THR A 44 -18.29 6.66 21.06
CA THR A 44 -19.49 6.06 21.66
C THR A 44 -20.32 7.11 22.41
N TRP A 45 -19.67 7.95 23.21
CA TRP A 45 -20.35 9.03 23.92
C TRP A 45 -20.87 10.12 22.98
N ALA A 46 -20.04 10.58 22.05
CA ALA A 46 -20.40 11.63 21.09
C ALA A 46 -21.53 11.23 20.12
N THR A 47 -21.77 9.92 19.93
CA THR A 47 -22.82 9.39 19.06
C THR A 47 -23.99 8.75 19.82
N GLU A 48 -24.10 8.99 21.13
CA GLU A 48 -25.16 8.42 21.98
C GLU A 48 -25.26 6.88 21.89
N GLY A 49 -24.12 6.21 21.73
CA GLY A 49 -24.03 4.76 21.59
C GLY A 49 -24.18 4.22 20.16
N ALA A 50 -24.46 5.07 19.15
CA ALA A 50 -24.64 4.62 17.77
C ALA A 50 -23.35 4.01 17.16
N TYR A 51 -22.17 4.48 17.58
CA TYR A 51 -20.86 3.96 17.13
C TYR A 51 -20.68 2.46 17.41
N LEU A 52 -21.02 2.00 18.62
CA LEU A 52 -20.95 0.57 19.00
C LEU A 52 -22.28 -0.17 18.84
N SER A 53 -23.26 0.43 18.14
CA SER A 53 -24.52 -0.24 17.88
C SER A 53 -24.31 -1.53 17.06
N ALA A 54 -25.12 -2.55 17.32
CA ALA A 54 -25.09 -3.81 16.58
C ALA A 54 -25.25 -3.59 15.07
N ARG A 55 -26.01 -2.56 14.66
CA ARG A 55 -26.18 -2.17 13.26
C ARG A 55 -24.90 -1.60 12.66
N ASN A 56 -24.23 -0.68 13.34
CA ASN A 56 -22.97 -0.10 12.84
C ASN A 56 -21.85 -1.14 12.79
N ILE A 57 -21.70 -1.95 13.83
CA ILE A 57 -20.73 -3.05 13.85
C ILE A 57 -21.03 -4.07 12.74
N SER A 58 -22.29 -4.47 12.55
CA SER A 58 -22.68 -5.38 11.46
C SER A 58 -22.37 -4.78 10.09
N ASN A 59 -22.61 -3.47 9.90
CA ASN A 59 -22.31 -2.78 8.65
C ASN A 59 -20.80 -2.70 8.40
N LEU A 60 -20.01 -2.39 9.44
CA LEU A 60 -18.55 -2.36 9.40
C LEU A 60 -17.97 -3.73 9.03
N LEU A 61 -18.47 -4.79 9.67
CA LEU A 61 -18.07 -6.17 9.36
C LEU A 61 -18.46 -6.57 7.94
N ARG A 62 -19.66 -6.20 7.46
CA ARG A 62 -20.06 -6.44 6.07
C ARG A 62 -19.14 -5.72 5.08
N GLN A 63 -18.83 -4.44 5.31
CA GLN A 63 -17.94 -3.66 4.44
C GLN A 63 -16.53 -4.25 4.41
N THR A 64 -16.02 -4.67 5.57
CA THR A 64 -14.72 -5.31 5.72
C THR A 64 -14.68 -6.68 5.03
N ALA A 65 -15.74 -7.48 5.18
CA ALA A 65 -15.87 -8.77 4.51
C ALA A 65 -15.89 -8.64 2.99
N ILE A 66 -16.64 -7.67 2.44
CA ILE A 66 -16.66 -7.41 0.99
C ILE A 66 -15.26 -7.05 0.50
N THR A 67 -14.58 -6.15 1.20
CA THR A 67 -13.21 -5.74 0.84
C THR A 67 -12.22 -6.91 0.93
N GLY A 68 -12.36 -7.77 1.95
CA GLY A 68 -11.54 -8.97 2.13
C GLY A 68 -11.72 -9.98 0.99
N ILE A 69 -12.95 -10.24 0.57
CA ILE A 69 -13.24 -11.13 -0.58
C ILE A 69 -12.64 -10.57 -1.87
N LEU A 70 -12.78 -9.25 -2.11
CA LEU A 70 -12.16 -8.60 -3.27
C LEU A 70 -10.64 -8.70 -3.22
N ALA A 71 -10.02 -8.49 -2.06
CA ALA A 71 -8.58 -8.57 -1.91
C ALA A 71 -8.03 -9.95 -2.34
N VAL A 72 -8.73 -11.03 -2.03
CA VAL A 72 -8.37 -12.39 -2.49
C VAL A 72 -8.43 -12.48 -4.02
N GLY A 73 -9.45 -11.93 -4.66
CA GLY A 73 -9.55 -11.86 -6.13
C GLY A 73 -8.42 -11.03 -6.75
N MET A 74 -8.06 -9.90 -6.12
CA MET A 74 -6.98 -9.02 -6.54
C MET A 74 -5.60 -9.66 -6.48
N VAL A 75 -5.40 -10.72 -5.68
CA VAL A 75 -4.13 -11.47 -5.69
C VAL A 75 -3.86 -12.08 -7.07
N PHE A 76 -4.87 -12.64 -7.75
CA PHE A 76 -4.71 -13.22 -9.09
C PHE A 76 -4.32 -12.17 -10.14
N VAL A 77 -4.87 -10.97 -10.00
CA VAL A 77 -4.53 -9.82 -10.85
C VAL A 77 -3.08 -9.41 -10.66
N ILE A 78 -2.63 -9.24 -9.41
CA ILE A 78 -1.28 -8.78 -9.11
C ILE A 78 -0.22 -9.80 -9.54
N ILE A 79 -0.52 -11.10 -9.41
CA ILE A 79 0.36 -12.17 -9.93
C ILE A 79 0.57 -12.04 -11.44
N SER A 80 -0.42 -11.51 -12.17
CA SER A 80 -0.32 -11.22 -13.61
C SER A 80 0.49 -9.94 -13.93
N ALA A 81 1.15 -9.36 -12.92
CA ALA A 81 1.91 -8.10 -12.97
C ALA A 81 1.06 -6.87 -13.38
N GLU A 82 -0.23 -6.91 -13.07
CA GLU A 82 -1.18 -5.83 -13.32
C GLU A 82 -1.60 -5.18 -12.01
N ILE A 83 -1.95 -3.90 -12.07
CA ILE A 83 -2.49 -3.19 -10.92
C ILE A 83 -3.93 -2.80 -11.29
N ASP A 84 -4.86 -3.75 -11.26
CA ASP A 84 -6.19 -3.51 -11.81
C ASP A 84 -7.11 -2.73 -10.87
N LEU A 85 -7.20 -1.40 -11.03
CA LEU A 85 -8.14 -0.57 -10.27
C LEU A 85 -9.60 -0.75 -10.74
N SER A 86 -9.81 -1.35 -11.92
CA SER A 86 -11.14 -1.52 -12.52
C SER A 86 -12.00 -2.55 -11.77
N VAL A 87 -11.38 -3.49 -11.06
CA VAL A 87 -12.12 -4.43 -10.19
C VAL A 87 -12.87 -3.70 -9.08
N GLY A 88 -12.27 -2.61 -8.55
CA GLY A 88 -12.91 -1.75 -7.57
C GLY A 88 -14.11 -0.98 -8.14
N SER A 89 -14.00 -0.43 -9.35
CA SER A 89 -15.12 0.27 -9.99
C SER A 89 -16.24 -0.69 -10.41
N MET A 90 -15.91 -1.91 -10.85
CA MET A 90 -16.89 -2.96 -11.12
C MET A 90 -17.65 -3.36 -9.86
N MET A 91 -16.98 -3.52 -8.72
CA MET A 91 -17.66 -3.78 -7.44
C MET A 91 -18.63 -2.64 -7.07
N GLY A 92 -18.22 -1.39 -7.22
CA GLY A 92 -19.09 -0.23 -6.98
C GLY A 92 -20.31 -0.21 -7.90
N LEU A 93 -20.12 -0.48 -9.21
CA LEU A 93 -21.19 -0.54 -10.19
C LEU A 93 -22.18 -1.67 -9.87
N LEU A 94 -21.69 -2.88 -9.66
CA LEU A 94 -22.53 -4.06 -9.38
C LEU A 94 -23.25 -3.94 -8.03
N GLY A 95 -22.57 -3.41 -7.01
CA GLY A 95 -23.17 -3.12 -5.70
C GLY A 95 -24.25 -2.04 -5.80
N GLY A 96 -24.01 -0.99 -6.57
CA GLY A 96 -25.01 0.06 -6.85
C GLY A 96 -26.22 -0.48 -7.61
N ALA A 97 -25.99 -1.29 -8.66
CA ALA A 97 -27.05 -1.95 -9.40
C ALA A 97 -27.87 -2.89 -8.52
N ALA A 98 -27.22 -3.69 -7.67
CA ALA A 98 -27.88 -4.55 -6.69
C ALA A 98 -28.76 -3.74 -5.72
N ALA A 99 -28.26 -2.61 -5.22
CA ALA A 99 -29.02 -1.73 -4.33
C ALA A 99 -30.23 -1.10 -5.05
N ILE A 100 -30.13 -0.76 -6.33
CA ILE A 100 -31.26 -0.26 -7.12
C ILE A 100 -32.31 -1.36 -7.31
N PHE A 101 -31.90 -2.57 -7.68
CA PHE A 101 -32.81 -3.70 -7.85
C PHE A 101 -33.56 -4.06 -6.55
N ASP A 102 -32.85 -4.06 -5.42
CA ASP A 102 -33.42 -4.36 -4.11
C ASP A 102 -34.29 -3.22 -3.56
N VAL A 103 -33.76 -2.00 -3.50
CA VAL A 103 -34.41 -0.87 -2.78
C VAL A 103 -35.42 -0.12 -3.64
N TRP A 104 -35.13 0.10 -4.93
CA TRP A 104 -35.97 0.94 -5.80
C TRP A 104 -37.00 0.12 -6.57
N LEU A 105 -36.58 -1.05 -7.07
CA LEU A 105 -37.45 -1.95 -7.83
C LEU A 105 -38.16 -2.99 -6.96
N GLY A 106 -37.75 -3.13 -5.69
CA GLY A 106 -38.37 -4.05 -4.74
C GLY A 106 -38.28 -5.51 -5.16
N TRP A 107 -37.27 -5.88 -5.95
CA TRP A 107 -37.14 -7.24 -6.45
C TRP A 107 -36.85 -8.22 -5.31
N PRO A 108 -37.36 -9.47 -5.40
CA PRO A 108 -37.05 -10.46 -4.39
C PRO A 108 -35.54 -10.74 -4.38
N LEU A 109 -34.96 -10.81 -3.18
CA LEU A 109 -33.54 -11.02 -2.92
C LEU A 109 -32.86 -12.08 -3.83
N PRO A 110 -33.45 -13.29 -4.03
CA PRO A 110 -32.85 -14.29 -4.92
C PRO A 110 -32.69 -13.83 -6.37
N LEU A 111 -33.64 -13.05 -6.87
CA LEU A 111 -33.63 -12.54 -8.24
C LEU A 111 -32.61 -11.42 -8.41
N THR A 112 -32.52 -10.51 -7.43
CA THR A 112 -31.47 -9.48 -7.39
C THR A 112 -30.07 -10.11 -7.38
N ILE A 113 -29.85 -11.15 -6.59
CA ILE A 113 -28.58 -11.90 -6.55
C ILE A 113 -28.28 -12.55 -7.91
N ALA A 114 -29.24 -13.24 -8.51
CA ALA A 114 -29.05 -13.92 -9.79
C ALA A 114 -28.69 -12.93 -10.92
N VAL A 115 -29.42 -11.83 -11.04
CA VAL A 115 -29.19 -10.82 -12.09
C VAL A 115 -27.85 -10.13 -11.90
N THR A 116 -27.49 -9.76 -10.67
CA THR A 116 -26.23 -9.09 -10.37
C THR A 116 -25.01 -10.01 -10.58
N LEU A 117 -25.14 -11.31 -10.28
CA LEU A 117 -24.12 -12.31 -10.60
C LEU A 117 -23.90 -12.44 -12.11
N VAL A 118 -24.99 -12.56 -12.89
CA VAL A 118 -24.89 -12.66 -14.36
C VAL A 118 -24.27 -11.39 -14.93
N MET A 119 -24.69 -10.21 -14.45
CA MET A 119 -24.13 -8.93 -14.87
C MET A 119 -22.64 -8.84 -14.52
N GLY A 120 -22.24 -9.27 -13.32
CA GLY A 120 -20.85 -9.29 -12.87
C GLY A 120 -19.99 -10.25 -13.68
N LEU A 121 -20.51 -11.42 -14.03
CA LEU A 121 -19.83 -12.39 -14.89
C LEU A 121 -19.58 -11.80 -16.29
N VAL A 122 -20.60 -11.20 -16.89
CA VAL A 122 -20.50 -10.62 -18.25
C VAL A 122 -19.55 -9.44 -18.28
N LEU A 123 -19.69 -8.49 -17.36
CA LEU A 123 -18.84 -7.30 -17.29
C LEU A 123 -17.40 -7.65 -16.89
N GLY A 124 -17.23 -8.59 -15.97
CA GLY A 124 -15.92 -9.09 -15.54
C GLY A 124 -15.21 -9.85 -16.66
N ALA A 125 -15.91 -10.73 -17.38
CA ALA A 125 -15.35 -11.44 -18.54
C ALA A 125 -14.99 -10.46 -19.67
N TRP A 126 -15.84 -9.47 -19.92
CA TRP A 126 -15.55 -8.42 -20.89
C TRP A 126 -14.29 -7.66 -20.52
N ASN A 127 -14.18 -7.19 -19.27
CA ASN A 127 -13.02 -6.42 -18.81
C ASN A 127 -11.74 -7.28 -18.79
N GLY A 128 -11.83 -8.52 -18.27
CA GLY A 128 -10.73 -9.49 -18.30
C GLY A 128 -10.26 -9.84 -19.72
N TRP A 129 -11.16 -9.85 -20.71
CA TRP A 129 -10.80 -10.07 -22.11
C TRP A 129 -9.93 -8.93 -22.67
N TRP A 130 -10.26 -7.66 -22.37
CA TRP A 130 -9.44 -6.51 -22.76
C TRP A 130 -8.05 -6.58 -22.15
N VAL A 131 -7.98 -6.94 -20.88
CA VAL A 131 -6.73 -7.04 -20.14
C VAL A 131 -5.86 -8.19 -20.68
N ALA A 132 -6.41 -9.40 -20.76
CA ALA A 132 -5.67 -10.60 -21.17
C ALA A 132 -5.21 -10.58 -22.64
N TYR A 133 -6.02 -10.07 -23.57
CA TYR A 133 -5.74 -10.16 -25.02
C TYR A 133 -5.23 -8.86 -25.62
N ARG A 134 -5.68 -7.70 -25.12
CA ARG A 134 -5.26 -6.39 -25.67
C ARG A 134 -4.09 -5.78 -24.89
N LYS A 135 -3.62 -6.41 -23.79
CA LYS A 135 -2.49 -5.97 -22.95
C LYS A 135 -2.58 -4.48 -22.62
N VAL A 136 -3.80 -3.98 -22.41
CA VAL A 136 -4.05 -2.60 -22.02
C VAL A 136 -3.78 -2.55 -20.53
N PRO A 137 -2.69 -1.93 -20.05
CA PRO A 137 -2.44 -1.84 -18.63
C PRO A 137 -3.64 -1.14 -17.96
N SER A 138 -4.26 -1.81 -17.00
CA SER A 138 -5.42 -1.27 -16.27
C SER A 138 -5.12 0.04 -15.51
N PHE A 139 -3.84 0.44 -15.46
CA PHE A 139 -3.34 1.67 -14.82
C PHE A 139 -3.38 2.96 -15.64
N ILE A 140 -3.92 2.97 -16.86
CA ILE A 140 -3.74 4.07 -17.84
C ILE A 140 -4.20 5.48 -17.39
N VAL A 141 -4.79 5.66 -16.21
CA VAL A 141 -5.18 6.99 -15.69
C VAL A 141 -4.60 7.31 -14.29
N THR A 142 -3.50 6.69 -13.87
CA THR A 142 -2.81 7.13 -12.64
C THR A 142 -1.46 7.74 -13.03
N PRO A 143 -1.31 9.08 -13.03
CA PRO A 143 -0.14 9.75 -13.55
C PRO A 143 1.16 9.16 -12.97
N ARG A 144 1.96 8.54 -13.84
CA ARG A 144 3.40 8.49 -13.59
C ARG A 144 3.88 9.93 -13.61
N ARG A 145 4.17 10.50 -12.43
CA ARG A 145 4.88 11.77 -12.27
C ARG A 145 6.37 11.61 -12.65
N ASP A 146 6.61 11.20 -13.90
CA ASP A 146 7.95 11.19 -14.51
C ASP A 146 7.94 11.97 -15.83
N ALA A 147 6.97 12.86 -16.02
CA ALA A 147 7.08 13.93 -17.01
C ALA A 147 8.01 15.03 -16.42
N GLY A 148 9.32 14.78 -16.46
CA GLY A 148 10.32 15.85 -16.45
C GLY A 148 10.66 16.53 -15.13
N VAL A 149 10.44 15.92 -13.95
CA VAL A 149 11.01 16.44 -12.70
C VAL A 149 12.39 15.82 -12.51
N PRO A 150 13.50 16.58 -12.64
CA PRO A 150 14.84 16.05 -12.43
C PRO A 150 14.94 15.55 -11.00
N ARG A 151 15.26 14.27 -10.81
CA ARG A 151 15.51 13.73 -9.48
C ARG A 151 16.72 14.46 -8.91
N HIS A 152 16.77 14.64 -7.59
CA HIS A 152 17.91 15.30 -6.95
C HIS A 152 19.24 14.59 -7.29
N SER A 153 19.20 13.28 -7.60
CA SER A 153 20.30 12.50 -8.15
C SER A 153 20.80 12.97 -9.52
N ASP A 154 19.89 13.44 -10.37
CA ASP A 154 20.18 13.81 -11.76
C ASP A 154 20.84 15.20 -11.82
N ARG A 155 20.55 16.07 -10.83
CA ARG A 155 21.23 17.36 -10.65
C ARG A 155 22.70 17.20 -10.27
N TYR A 156 23.06 16.14 -9.54
CA TYR A 156 24.48 15.83 -9.27
C TYR A 156 25.20 15.37 -10.54
N TYR A 157 24.60 14.44 -11.30
CA TYR A 157 25.19 13.96 -12.55
C TYR A 157 25.39 15.09 -13.58
N GLN A 158 24.39 15.95 -13.79
CA GLN A 158 24.51 17.08 -14.72
C GLN A 158 25.53 18.14 -14.28
N ARG A 159 25.70 18.36 -12.97
CA ARG A 159 26.69 19.31 -12.45
C ARG A 159 28.12 18.76 -12.59
N HIS A 160 28.35 17.49 -12.26
CA HIS A 160 29.68 16.88 -12.41
C HIS A 160 30.11 16.77 -13.89
N HIS A 161 29.20 16.46 -14.81
CA HIS A 161 29.50 16.41 -16.24
C HIS A 161 29.72 17.79 -16.89
N ARG A 162 29.12 18.87 -16.34
CA ARG A 162 29.40 20.25 -16.78
C ARG A 162 30.74 20.77 -16.25
N LEU A 163 31.17 20.32 -15.08
CA LEU A 163 32.43 20.75 -14.47
C LEU A 163 33.66 20.09 -15.11
N SER A 164 33.51 18.92 -15.74
CA SER A 164 34.59 18.23 -16.47
C SER A 164 34.89 18.80 -17.85
N HIS A 165 34.10 19.77 -18.35
CA HIS A 165 34.26 20.35 -19.69
C HIS A 165 34.43 21.88 -19.68
N GLN A 166 34.57 22.53 -18.52
CA GLN A 166 34.96 23.93 -18.44
C GLN A 166 36.49 24.04 -18.34
N PRO A 167 37.19 24.59 -19.35
CA PRO A 167 38.58 24.97 -19.19
C PRO A 167 38.62 26.25 -18.34
N GLY A 168 39.08 26.15 -17.08
CA GLY A 168 39.58 27.32 -16.33
C GLY A 168 38.98 27.67 -14.97
N HIS A 169 38.08 26.89 -14.37
CA HIS A 169 37.47 27.26 -13.07
C HIS A 169 38.05 26.49 -11.86
N VAL A 170 39.31 26.77 -11.51
CA VAL A 170 39.82 26.59 -10.14
C VAL A 170 39.56 27.89 -9.36
N ALA A 171 38.33 28.08 -8.88
CA ALA A 171 37.95 29.30 -8.16
C ALA A 171 37.49 29.01 -6.72
N ASN A 172 38.39 29.34 -5.79
CA ASN A 172 38.17 29.82 -4.40
C ASN A 172 37.11 29.14 -3.52
N TRP A 173 37.57 28.20 -2.68
CA TRP A 173 36.82 27.58 -1.58
C TRP A 173 36.80 28.40 -0.28
N THR A 174 37.33 29.63 -0.26
CA THR A 174 37.59 30.41 0.96
C THR A 174 36.44 31.33 1.40
N LYS A 175 35.25 31.27 0.78
CA LYS A 175 34.12 32.19 1.07
C LYS A 175 32.82 31.53 1.56
N LEU A 176 32.85 30.31 2.09
CA LEU A 176 31.64 29.61 2.57
C LEU A 176 31.61 29.31 4.09
N SER A 177 32.41 30.03 4.88
CA SER A 177 32.34 29.98 6.35
C SER A 177 32.26 31.38 6.95
N ALA A 178 31.08 31.99 6.83
CA ALA A 178 30.65 33.14 7.63
C ALA A 178 29.14 33.02 7.85
#